data_AF-A0A2N2L9T9-F1
#
_entry.id   AF-A0A2N2L9T9-F1
#
_cell.length_a   1.000
_cell.length_b   1.000
_cell.length_c   1.000
_cell.angle_alpha   90.00
_cell.angle_beta   90.00
_cell.angle_gamma   90.00
#
_symmetry.space_group_name_H-M   'P 1'
#
loop_
_entity.id
_entity.type
_entity.pdbx_description
1 polymer ?
#
loop_
_entity_poly.entity_id
_entity_poly.type
_entity_poly.pdbx_seq_one_letter_code
_entity_poly.pdbx_strand_id
1 'polypeptide(L)'
;MKKAIMIVTMVFLMTVAAYAIETPVNVEISHTGSNVTISWSPVNNANSYKVYTRETPYGQYEWDENGTFTTATSWTKTESDARKFYKVTAVARLAPVNLGTAENYAVLAESGISSIPSSTITGHIGLSPSAASFVTGFSLTMHSSGTYSTSTQVIGNVYAADYADPTPSNLTTAIGDMELAYTDAAGRITPDFLNLGAGDITGLNLAPGLYKWGTGILISSAVTLTGGPNDIWIFQIA
;
A
#
# COMPACT_ATOMS: atom_id res chain seq x y z
N MET A 1 -42.51 7.36 -26.60
CA MET A 1 -42.06 8.40 -25.64
C MET A 1 -40.79 7.90 -24.97
N LYS A 2 -39.62 8.43 -25.32
CA LYS A 2 -38.33 8.03 -24.73
C LYS A 2 -38.18 8.77 -23.40
N LYS A 3 -38.15 8.06 -22.27
CA LYS A 3 -37.81 8.64 -20.96
C LYS A 3 -36.29 8.76 -20.89
N ALA A 4 -35.79 10.00 -20.80
CA ALA A 4 -34.38 10.27 -20.55
C ALA A 4 -34.07 9.96 -19.08
N ILE A 5 -33.06 9.11 -18.85
CA ILE A 5 -32.44 8.91 -17.54
C ILE A 5 -31.36 9.98 -17.41
N MET A 6 -31.55 10.91 -16.47
CA MET A 6 -30.55 11.90 -16.09
C MET A 6 -29.57 11.23 -15.15
N ILE A 7 -28.37 10.90 -15.64
CA ILE A 7 -27.27 10.44 -14.80
C ILE A 7 -26.72 11.68 -14.11
N VAL A 8 -27.04 11.84 -12.83
CA VAL A 8 -26.37 12.82 -11.97
C VAL A 8 -25.01 12.21 -11.63
N THR A 9 -23.97 12.67 -12.33
CA THR A 9 -22.58 12.34 -11.97
C THR A 9 -22.28 13.02 -10.64
N MET A 10 -22.47 12.30 -9.54
CA MET A 10 -22.08 12.74 -8.22
C MET A 10 -20.58 12.45 -8.09
N VAL A 11 -19.76 13.45 -8.41
CA VAL A 11 -18.31 13.38 -8.15
C VAL A 11 -18.12 13.49 -6.64
N PHE A 12 -17.96 12.35 -5.97
CA PHE A 12 -17.45 12.34 -4.62
C PHE A 12 -15.97 12.70 -4.71
N LEU A 13 -15.63 13.96 -4.42
CA LEU A 13 -14.26 14.36 -4.12
C LEU A 13 -13.88 13.72 -2.80
N MET A 14 -13.58 12.42 -2.81
CA MET A 14 -12.87 11.79 -1.72
C MET A 14 -11.44 12.30 -1.82
N THR A 15 -11.14 13.38 -1.10
CA THR A 15 -9.76 13.75 -0.84
C THR A 15 -9.14 12.60 -0.07
N VAL A 16 -8.48 11.69 -0.78
CA VAL A 16 -7.51 10.80 -0.16
C VAL A 16 -6.47 11.75 0.42
N ALA A 17 -6.48 11.92 1.75
CA ALA A 17 -5.45 12.68 2.41
C ALA A 17 -4.16 11.88 2.24
N ALA A 18 -3.46 12.13 1.12
CA ALA A 18 -2.04 11.91 1.05
C ALA A 18 -1.49 12.74 2.22
N TYR A 19 -1.08 12.07 3.30
CA TYR A 19 -0.34 12.70 4.38
C TYR A 19 1.01 13.13 3.81
N ALA A 20 1.01 14.23 3.07
CA ALA A 20 2.21 14.83 2.53
C ALA A 20 3.07 15.24 3.72
N ILE A 21 4.23 14.63 3.84
CA ILE A 21 5.16 14.99 4.88
C ILE A 21 5.75 16.36 4.60
N GLU A 22 5.78 17.21 5.62
CA GLU A 22 6.31 18.55 5.45
C GLU A 22 7.83 18.52 5.25
N THR A 23 8.35 19.58 4.63
CA THR A 23 9.81 19.74 4.48
C THR A 23 10.40 20.08 5.85
N PRO A 24 11.51 19.45 6.28
CA PRO A 24 12.20 19.83 7.51
C PRO A 24 12.52 21.32 7.57
N VAL A 25 12.17 21.95 8.70
CA VAL A 25 12.42 23.37 8.97
C VAL A 25 13.45 23.54 10.09
N ASN A 26 13.97 24.77 10.23
CA ASN A 26 15.05 25.11 11.16
C ASN A 26 16.26 24.19 10.99
N VAL A 27 16.63 23.95 9.73
CA VAL A 27 17.80 23.13 9.40
C VAL A 27 19.05 23.96 9.72
N GLU A 28 19.79 23.53 10.73
CA GLU A 28 21.02 24.15 11.18
C GLU A 28 22.21 23.25 10.86
N ILE A 29 23.31 23.86 10.45
CA ILE A 29 24.58 23.18 10.21
C ILE A 29 25.63 23.75 11.15
N SER A 30 26.38 22.86 11.80
CA SER A 30 27.47 23.21 12.71
C SER A 30 28.70 22.37 12.42
N HIS A 31 29.87 22.92 12.74
CA HIS A 31 31.17 22.27 12.52
C HIS A 31 31.94 22.21 13.83
N THR A 32 32.41 21.01 14.20
CA THR A 32 33.32 20.81 15.33
C THR A 32 34.51 19.99 14.86
N GLY A 33 35.68 20.64 14.69
CA GLY A 33 36.81 20.02 14.00
C GLY A 33 36.43 19.65 12.55
N SER A 34 36.66 18.39 12.16
CA SER A 34 36.26 17.84 10.86
C SER A 34 34.83 17.30 10.83
N ASN A 35 34.09 17.33 11.94
CA ASN A 35 32.73 16.81 11.97
C ASN A 35 31.72 17.89 11.59
N VAL A 36 30.89 17.56 10.60
CA VAL A 36 29.70 18.32 10.22
C VAL A 36 28.52 17.72 10.93
N THR A 37 27.76 18.54 11.65
CA THR A 37 26.51 18.11 12.29
C THR A 37 25.37 18.96 11.78
N ILE A 38 24.31 18.29 11.33
CA ILE A 38 23.10 18.88 10.79
C ILE A 38 21.97 18.53 11.73
N SER A 39 21.19 19.52 12.15
CA SER A 39 20.03 19.33 13.00
C SER A 39 18.81 20.04 12.42
N TRP A 40 17.62 19.61 12.80
CA TRP A 40 16.35 20.18 12.33
C TRP A 40 15.26 20.03 13.38
N SER A 41 14.15 20.74 13.18
CA SER A 41 12.96 20.55 13.99
C SER A 41 12.22 19.26 13.62
N PRO A 42 11.64 18.53 14.60
CA PRO A 42 10.80 17.37 14.30
C PRO A 42 9.68 17.72 13.32
N VAL A 43 9.56 16.92 12.26
CA VAL A 43 8.48 17.00 11.29
C VAL A 43 7.33 16.09 11.73
N ASN A 44 6.11 16.61 11.71
CA ASN A 44 4.94 15.84 12.10
C ASN A 44 4.74 14.65 11.13
N ASN A 45 4.39 13.48 11.67
CA ASN A 45 4.27 12.22 10.94
C ASN A 45 5.56 11.66 10.31
N ALA A 46 6.72 12.27 10.57
CA ALA A 46 8.01 11.70 10.22
C ALA A 46 8.36 10.54 11.16
N ASN A 47 8.67 9.37 10.62
CA ASN A 47 9.22 8.25 11.40
C ASN A 47 10.74 8.17 11.31
N SER A 48 11.32 8.76 10.28
CA SER A 48 12.76 8.79 10.03
C SER A 48 13.11 9.98 9.12
N TYR A 49 14.40 10.17 8.89
CA TYR A 49 14.93 11.19 8.00
C TYR A 49 16.03 10.58 7.13
N LYS A 50 16.20 11.13 5.93
CA LYS A 50 17.36 10.84 5.06
C LYS A 50 18.12 12.13 4.83
N VAL A 51 19.45 12.05 4.94
CA VAL A 51 20.36 13.14 4.58
C VAL A 51 21.00 12.78 3.24
N TYR A 52 20.92 13.71 2.30
CA TYR A 52 21.55 13.59 0.99
C TYR A 52 22.64 14.63 0.86
N THR A 53 23.71 14.29 0.13
CA THR A 53 24.82 15.19 -0.16
C THR A 53 25.00 15.42 -1.65
N ARG A 54 25.66 16.52 -1.98
CA ARG A 54 26.22 16.78 -3.32
C ARG A 54 27.43 17.69 -3.22
N GLU A 55 28.30 17.61 -4.22
CA GLU A 55 29.56 18.37 -4.27
C GLU A 55 29.39 19.74 -4.94
N THR A 56 28.53 19.82 -5.95
CA THR A 56 28.35 21.02 -6.76
C THR A 56 26.95 21.60 -6.60
N PRO A 57 26.76 22.92 -6.86
CA PRO A 57 25.44 23.54 -6.80
C PRO A 57 24.43 23.01 -7.84
N TYR A 58 24.90 22.28 -8.85
CA TYR A 58 24.10 21.83 -9.99
C TYR A 58 23.99 20.30 -10.09
N GLY A 59 24.72 19.56 -9.26
CA GLY A 59 24.64 18.09 -9.19
C GLY A 59 23.35 17.59 -8.56
N GLN A 60 23.04 16.31 -8.82
CA GLN A 60 21.99 15.58 -8.13
C GLN A 60 22.39 15.28 -6.69
N TYR A 61 21.40 15.21 -5.81
CA TYR A 61 21.61 14.81 -4.42
C TYR A 61 21.64 13.29 -4.34
N GLU A 62 22.68 12.75 -3.69
CA GLU A 62 22.86 11.31 -3.46
C GLU A 62 22.72 11.02 -1.97
N TRP A 63 22.17 9.85 -1.63
CA TRP A 63 21.95 9.48 -0.23
C TRP A 63 23.30 9.30 0.47
N ASP A 64 23.49 9.95 1.62
CA ASP A 64 24.72 9.81 2.40
C ASP A 64 24.55 8.72 3.47
N GLU A 65 24.96 7.51 3.10
CA GLU A 65 24.93 6.32 3.96
C GLU A 65 26.01 6.31 5.06
N ASN A 66 27.00 7.21 4.99
CA ASN A 66 28.19 7.17 5.82
C ASN A 66 28.13 8.06 7.07
N GLY A 67 27.12 8.91 7.19
CA GLY A 67 26.90 9.66 8.43
C GLY A 67 25.97 8.96 9.41
N THR A 68 26.05 9.40 10.66
CA THR A 68 25.40 8.78 11.81
C THR A 68 24.34 9.70 12.39
N PHE A 69 23.12 9.20 12.62
CA PHE A 69 22.12 9.91 13.40
C PHE A 69 22.51 9.88 14.88
N THR A 70 22.81 11.06 15.45
CA THR A 70 23.13 11.22 16.88
C THR A 70 21.87 11.34 17.73
N THR A 71 20.81 11.89 17.15
CA THR A 71 19.44 11.88 17.68
C THR A 71 18.44 11.68 16.53
N ALA A 72 17.15 11.59 16.83
CA ALA A 72 16.10 11.48 15.80
C ALA A 72 16.07 12.68 14.82
N THR A 73 16.59 13.83 15.22
CA THR A 73 16.60 15.05 14.39
C THR A 73 17.99 15.67 14.28
N SER A 74 19.04 14.86 14.42
CA SER A 74 20.43 15.28 14.28
C SER A 74 21.27 14.19 13.63
N TRP A 75 22.01 14.56 12.59
CA TRP A 75 22.90 13.69 11.82
C TRP A 75 24.30 14.29 11.78
N THR A 76 25.33 13.47 11.93
CA THR A 76 26.73 13.90 11.95
C THR A 76 27.59 13.04 11.03
N LYS A 77 28.62 13.63 10.44
CA LYS A 77 29.61 12.93 9.63
C LYS A 77 30.96 13.63 9.72
N THR A 78 32.03 12.85 9.73
CA THR A 78 33.38 13.39 9.52
C THR A 78 33.57 13.69 8.04
N GLU A 79 33.75 14.97 7.70
CA GLU A 79 33.86 15.43 6.32
C GLU A 79 35.29 15.92 6.07
N SER A 80 35.95 15.29 5.09
CA SER A 80 37.29 15.69 4.64
C SER A 80 37.25 16.72 3.52
N ASP A 81 36.11 16.87 2.85
CA ASP A 81 35.96 17.73 1.68
C ASP A 81 35.65 19.18 2.08
N ALA A 82 36.25 20.13 1.36
CA ALA A 82 36.15 21.54 1.69
C ALA A 82 34.73 22.14 1.49
N ARG A 83 33.86 21.50 0.70
CA ARG A 83 32.49 21.96 0.49
C ARG A 83 31.55 20.83 0.04
N LYS A 84 30.47 20.62 0.80
CA LYS A 84 29.31 19.80 0.41
C LYS A 84 28.04 20.60 0.64
N PHE A 85 27.01 20.29 -0.13
CA PHE A 85 25.64 20.74 0.13
C PHE A 85 24.86 19.57 0.69
N TYR A 86 23.98 19.86 1.65
CA TYR A 86 23.18 18.86 2.32
C TYR A 86 21.70 19.14 2.12
N LYS A 87 20.93 18.07 1.97
CA LYS A 87 19.47 18.11 1.94
C LYS A 87 18.94 17.09 2.94
N VAL A 88 18.16 17.56 3.90
CA VAL A 88 17.42 16.70 4.83
C VAL A 88 16.03 16.49 4.24
N THR A 89 15.58 15.25 4.21
CA THR A 89 14.22 14.89 3.81
C THR A 89 13.59 14.08 4.93
N ALA A 90 12.40 14.48 5.36
CA ALA A 90 11.61 13.69 6.29
C ALA A 90 10.96 12.52 5.55
N VAL A 91 10.91 11.35 6.19
CA VAL A 91 10.30 10.14 5.65
C VAL A 91 9.05 9.86 6.47
N ALA A 92 7.90 9.74 5.79
CA ALA A 92 6.64 9.45 6.44
C ALA A 92 6.56 7.98 6.82
N ARG A 93 5.88 7.68 7.93
CA ARG A 93 5.44 6.30 8.15
C ARG A 93 4.46 5.91 7.06
N LEU A 94 4.71 4.78 6.39
CA LEU A 94 3.77 4.25 5.41
C LEU A 94 2.44 3.95 6.10
N ALA A 95 1.38 4.62 5.65
CA ALA A 95 0.04 4.40 6.17
C ALA A 95 -0.54 3.07 5.63
N PRO A 96 -1.33 2.33 6.41
CA PRO A 96 -2.10 1.19 5.92
C PRO A 96 -2.98 1.59 4.73
N VAL A 97 -3.30 0.64 3.85
CA VAL A 97 -4.33 0.82 2.83
C VAL A 97 -5.68 0.55 3.50
N ASN A 98 -6.60 1.50 3.43
CA ASN A 98 -7.94 1.32 4.00
C ASN A 98 -8.79 0.49 3.02
N LEU A 99 -9.22 -0.69 3.44
CA LEU A 99 -10.03 -1.60 2.64
C LEU A 99 -11.53 -1.28 2.69
N GLY A 100 -11.97 -0.38 3.59
CA GLY A 100 -13.38 -0.12 3.82
C GLY A 100 -14.15 -1.42 4.09
N THR A 101 -15.32 -1.57 3.47
CA THR A 101 -16.15 -2.77 3.62
C THR A 101 -15.60 -4.01 2.91
N ALA A 102 -14.60 -3.87 2.04
CA ALA A 102 -13.93 -5.01 1.41
C ALA A 102 -13.18 -5.88 2.43
N GLU A 103 -12.79 -5.32 3.59
CA GLU A 103 -12.12 -6.07 4.66
C GLU A 103 -12.94 -7.24 5.24
N ASN A 104 -14.26 -7.22 5.03
CA ASN A 104 -15.16 -8.27 5.50
C ASN A 104 -15.06 -9.58 4.68
N TYR A 105 -14.32 -9.58 3.57
CA TYR A 105 -14.23 -10.69 2.63
C TYR A 105 -12.80 -11.23 2.56
N ALA A 106 -12.65 -12.54 2.70
CA ALA A 106 -11.39 -13.24 2.42
C ALA A 106 -11.12 -13.32 0.91
N VAL A 107 -12.18 -13.39 0.10
CA VAL A 107 -12.11 -13.33 -1.37
C VAL A 107 -13.22 -12.42 -1.86
N LEU A 108 -12.88 -11.35 -2.57
CA LEU A 108 -13.82 -10.46 -3.24
C LEU A 108 -13.41 -10.33 -4.71
N ALA A 109 -14.35 -10.52 -5.62
CA ALA A 109 -14.09 -10.51 -7.06
C ALA A 109 -15.26 -9.93 -7.85
N GLU A 110 -15.00 -9.56 -9.10
CA GLU A 110 -16.03 -9.00 -9.99
C GLU A 110 -16.59 -9.98 -11.02
N SER A 111 -15.72 -10.81 -11.62
CA SER A 111 -16.04 -11.62 -12.80
C SER A 111 -16.32 -13.09 -12.51
N GLY A 112 -15.70 -13.66 -11.48
CA GLY A 112 -15.95 -15.03 -11.06
C GLY A 112 -15.01 -15.52 -9.97
N ILE A 113 -15.41 -16.59 -9.30
CA ILE A 113 -14.60 -17.30 -8.31
C ILE A 113 -14.73 -18.79 -8.63
N SER A 114 -13.61 -19.49 -8.82
CA SER A 114 -13.63 -20.92 -9.13
C SER A 114 -12.73 -21.69 -8.19
N SER A 115 -13.13 -22.93 -7.88
CA SER A 115 -12.31 -23.88 -7.14
C SER A 115 -12.34 -25.24 -7.83
N ILE A 116 -11.20 -25.93 -7.84
CA ILE A 116 -11.13 -27.38 -8.08
C ILE A 116 -11.06 -28.01 -6.70
N PRO A 117 -12.13 -28.65 -6.21
CA PRO A 117 -12.21 -29.05 -4.81
C PRO A 117 -11.10 -30.02 -4.37
N SER A 118 -10.66 -29.97 -3.10
CA SER A 118 -11.19 -29.14 -2.01
C SER A 118 -10.25 -27.98 -1.62
N SER A 119 -10.78 -26.75 -1.58
CA SER A 119 -10.19 -25.60 -0.90
C SER A 119 -10.61 -25.51 0.57
N THR A 120 -9.90 -24.70 1.36
CA THR A 120 -10.29 -24.31 2.72
C THR A 120 -10.11 -22.80 2.86
N ILE A 121 -11.22 -22.07 2.91
CA ILE A 121 -11.28 -20.61 3.02
C ILE A 121 -11.85 -20.26 4.38
N THR A 122 -11.16 -19.42 5.15
CA THR A 122 -11.67 -18.85 6.39
C THR A 122 -12.04 -17.39 6.15
N GLY A 123 -13.31 -17.05 6.32
CA GLY A 123 -13.87 -15.73 5.99
C GLY A 123 -14.89 -15.79 4.84
N HIS A 124 -15.59 -14.67 4.63
CA HIS A 124 -16.61 -14.57 3.59
C HIS A 124 -16.01 -14.51 2.19
N ILE A 125 -16.77 -14.95 1.19
CA ILE A 125 -16.46 -14.69 -0.22
C ILE A 125 -17.58 -13.88 -0.87
N GLY A 126 -17.23 -12.93 -1.73
CA GLY A 126 -18.17 -12.03 -2.39
C GLY A 126 -17.90 -11.94 -3.89
N LEU A 127 -18.96 -11.94 -4.69
CA LEU A 127 -18.89 -11.77 -6.14
C LEU A 127 -19.90 -10.72 -6.62
N SER A 128 -19.43 -9.63 -7.24
CA SER A 128 -20.30 -8.60 -7.80
C SER A 128 -19.55 -7.77 -8.82
N PRO A 129 -20.12 -7.45 -10.00
CA PRO A 129 -21.54 -7.52 -10.33
C PRO A 129 -22.02 -8.88 -10.86
N SER A 130 -21.14 -9.87 -10.96
CA SER A 130 -21.51 -11.19 -11.49
C SER A 130 -22.41 -11.98 -10.52
N ALA A 131 -23.28 -12.81 -11.11
CA ALA A 131 -24.21 -13.68 -10.38
C ALA A 131 -23.50 -14.89 -9.77
N ALA A 132 -24.17 -15.56 -8.82
CA ALA A 132 -23.68 -16.74 -8.12
C ALA A 132 -23.33 -17.92 -9.04
N SER A 133 -23.91 -17.96 -10.25
CA SER A 133 -23.58 -18.96 -11.27
C SER A 133 -22.10 -18.90 -11.71
N PHE A 134 -21.40 -17.79 -11.47
CA PHE A 134 -19.96 -17.62 -11.70
C PHE A 134 -19.10 -17.97 -10.46
N VAL A 135 -19.71 -18.40 -9.36
CA VAL A 135 -19.04 -19.04 -8.23
C VAL A 135 -19.08 -20.56 -8.44
N THR A 136 -18.04 -21.10 -9.08
CA THR A 136 -18.01 -22.49 -9.58
C THR A 136 -17.14 -23.41 -8.73
N GLY A 137 -17.52 -24.68 -8.63
CA GLY A 137 -16.77 -25.69 -7.86
C GLY A 137 -16.98 -25.66 -6.34
N PHE A 138 -17.85 -24.78 -5.82
CA PHE A 138 -18.10 -24.67 -4.38
C PHE A 138 -19.28 -25.50 -3.86
N SER A 139 -20.08 -26.10 -4.75
CA SER A 139 -21.31 -26.84 -4.39
C SER A 139 -22.21 -26.02 -3.44
N LEU A 140 -22.55 -24.80 -3.87
CA LEU A 140 -23.26 -23.83 -3.05
C LEU A 140 -24.64 -24.34 -2.60
N THR A 141 -24.94 -24.16 -1.33
CA THR A 141 -26.29 -24.37 -0.78
C THR A 141 -26.86 -23.03 -0.33
N MET A 142 -27.90 -22.58 -1.02
CA MET A 142 -28.59 -21.32 -0.72
C MET A 142 -29.26 -21.36 0.66
N HIS A 143 -29.01 -20.35 1.48
CA HIS A 143 -29.70 -20.18 2.75
C HIS A 143 -31.18 -19.82 2.54
N SER A 144 -32.05 -20.16 3.49
CA SER A 144 -33.50 -19.92 3.39
C SER A 144 -33.89 -18.45 3.22
N SER A 145 -33.03 -17.51 3.64
CA SER A 145 -33.23 -16.08 3.42
C SER A 145 -33.02 -15.63 1.97
N GLY A 146 -32.33 -16.42 1.15
CA GLY A 146 -31.91 -16.02 -0.19
C GLY A 146 -30.75 -15.01 -0.23
N THR A 147 -30.21 -14.59 0.91
CA THR A 147 -29.20 -13.51 1.00
C THR A 147 -27.76 -14.00 0.98
N TYR A 148 -27.53 -15.29 1.18
CA TYR A 148 -26.20 -15.90 1.10
C TYR A 148 -26.31 -17.39 0.83
N SER A 149 -25.20 -17.98 0.40
CA SER A 149 -25.03 -19.43 0.31
C SER A 149 -23.93 -19.90 1.25
N THR A 150 -23.90 -21.20 1.49
CA THR A 150 -22.85 -21.89 2.26
C THR A 150 -22.11 -22.90 1.38
N SER A 151 -20.90 -23.26 1.79
CA SER A 151 -20.08 -24.31 1.17
C SER A 151 -19.23 -24.98 2.25
N THR A 152 -18.98 -26.28 2.13
CA THR A 152 -18.06 -27.00 3.02
C THR A 152 -16.60 -26.54 2.90
N GLN A 153 -16.26 -25.82 1.84
CA GLN A 153 -14.94 -25.25 1.59
C GLN A 153 -14.76 -23.86 2.21
N VAL A 154 -15.81 -23.26 2.77
CA VAL A 154 -15.83 -21.88 3.28
C VAL A 154 -16.31 -21.87 4.73
N ILE A 155 -15.41 -21.54 5.66
CA ILE A 155 -15.72 -21.20 7.04
C ILE A 155 -16.16 -19.74 7.04
N GLY A 156 -17.41 -19.52 6.61
CA GLY A 156 -17.98 -18.22 6.31
C GLY A 156 -19.20 -18.36 5.40
N ASN A 157 -19.60 -17.24 4.78
CA ASN A 157 -20.74 -17.18 3.86
C ASN A 157 -20.27 -16.77 2.46
N VAL A 158 -20.99 -17.23 1.46
CA VAL A 158 -20.84 -16.85 0.06
C VAL A 158 -21.92 -15.83 -0.28
N TYR A 159 -21.53 -14.70 -0.86
CA TYR A 159 -22.44 -13.63 -1.30
C TYR A 159 -22.27 -13.38 -2.80
N ALA A 160 -23.37 -13.13 -3.50
CA ALA A 160 -23.35 -12.81 -4.93
C ALA A 160 -24.37 -11.72 -5.29
N ALA A 161 -24.17 -11.06 -6.43
CA ALA A 161 -24.97 -9.90 -6.85
C ALA A 161 -26.46 -10.20 -7.14
N ASP A 162 -26.80 -11.45 -7.46
CA ASP A 162 -28.18 -11.90 -7.75
C ASP A 162 -28.92 -12.44 -6.52
N TYR A 163 -28.32 -12.33 -5.33
CA TYR A 163 -28.97 -12.71 -4.07
C TYR A 163 -29.96 -11.66 -3.57
N ALA A 164 -30.81 -12.05 -2.63
CA ALA A 164 -31.79 -11.16 -2.04
C ALA A 164 -31.15 -10.00 -1.26
N ASP A 165 -31.87 -8.88 -1.16
CA ASP A 165 -31.47 -7.71 -0.38
C ASP A 165 -31.18 -8.05 1.09
N PRO A 166 -30.18 -7.41 1.73
CA PRO A 166 -29.38 -6.27 1.25
C PRO A 166 -28.06 -6.65 0.54
N THR A 167 -27.94 -7.89 0.07
CA THR A 167 -26.67 -8.43 -0.46
C THR A 167 -26.12 -7.65 -1.66
N PRO A 168 -26.93 -7.32 -2.68
CA PRO A 168 -26.40 -6.64 -3.87
C PRO A 168 -25.85 -5.24 -3.55
N SER A 169 -26.52 -4.47 -2.69
CA SER A 169 -26.04 -3.15 -2.29
C SER A 169 -24.77 -3.24 -1.46
N ASN A 170 -24.69 -4.19 -0.53
CA ASN A 170 -23.49 -4.37 0.30
C ASN A 170 -22.27 -4.78 -0.54
N LEU A 171 -22.46 -5.66 -1.53
CA LEU A 171 -21.38 -6.05 -2.43
C LEU A 171 -20.97 -4.91 -3.36
N THR A 172 -21.92 -4.08 -3.83
CA THR A 172 -21.58 -2.90 -4.64
C THR A 172 -20.69 -1.94 -3.85
N THR A 173 -20.99 -1.71 -2.57
CA THR A 173 -20.12 -0.90 -1.69
C THR A 173 -18.75 -1.55 -1.49
N ALA A 174 -18.70 -2.86 -1.23
CA ALA A 174 -17.44 -3.57 -1.03
C ALA A 174 -16.53 -3.53 -2.28
N ILE A 175 -17.11 -3.66 -3.48
CA ILE A 175 -16.35 -3.53 -4.74
C ILE A 175 -15.83 -2.10 -4.92
N GLY A 176 -16.67 -1.08 -4.66
CA GLY A 176 -16.22 0.31 -4.70
C GLY A 176 -15.07 0.59 -3.71
N ASP A 177 -15.15 0.06 -2.50
CA ASP A 177 -14.08 0.20 -1.50
C ASP A 177 -12.80 -0.55 -1.92
N MET A 178 -12.92 -1.71 -2.58
CA MET A 178 -11.78 -2.44 -3.16
C MET A 178 -11.10 -1.62 -4.26
N GLU A 179 -11.86 -0.98 -5.16
CA GLU A 179 -11.31 -0.11 -6.21
C GLU A 179 -10.61 1.12 -5.63
N LEU A 180 -11.18 1.72 -4.58
CA LEU A 180 -10.56 2.82 -3.85
C LEU A 180 -9.26 2.38 -3.17
N ALA A 181 -9.25 1.22 -2.51
CA ALA A 181 -8.06 0.65 -1.89
C ALA A 181 -6.95 0.37 -2.92
N TYR A 182 -7.31 -0.19 -4.08
CA TYR A 182 -6.39 -0.39 -5.19
C TYR A 182 -5.80 0.94 -5.67
N THR A 183 -6.65 1.94 -5.91
CA THR A 183 -6.23 3.26 -6.39
C THR A 183 -5.31 3.96 -5.38
N ASP A 184 -5.62 3.87 -4.08
CA ASP A 184 -4.78 4.37 -3.00
C ASP A 184 -3.40 3.68 -2.98
N ALA A 185 -3.38 2.35 -3.00
CA ALA A 185 -2.13 1.57 -3.00
C ALA A 185 -1.26 1.85 -4.24
N ALA A 186 -1.87 1.87 -5.43
CA ALA A 186 -1.19 2.16 -6.70
C ALA A 186 -0.74 3.63 -6.79
N GLY A 187 -1.46 4.54 -6.13
CA GLY A 187 -1.20 5.97 -6.10
C GLY A 187 -0.15 6.43 -5.08
N ARG A 188 0.33 5.54 -4.19
CA ARG A 188 1.40 5.90 -3.24
C ARG A 188 2.64 6.38 -3.98
N ILE A 189 3.18 7.52 -3.56
CA ILE A 189 4.36 8.16 -4.16
C ILE A 189 5.61 7.93 -3.29
N THR A 190 6.78 8.26 -3.86
CA THR A 190 8.10 8.16 -3.18
C THR A 190 8.42 6.77 -2.63
N PRO A 191 8.59 5.74 -3.50
CA PRO A 191 8.96 4.41 -3.03
C PRO A 191 10.30 4.41 -2.30
N ASP A 192 10.39 3.63 -1.23
CA ASP A 192 11.63 3.35 -0.52
C ASP A 192 12.57 2.48 -1.36
N PHE A 193 11.98 1.61 -2.19
CA PHE A 193 12.69 0.69 -3.08
C PHE A 193 12.12 0.75 -4.49
N LEU A 194 12.98 1.03 -5.47
CA LEU A 194 12.62 1.12 -6.88
C LEU A 194 13.32 0.01 -7.67
N ASN A 195 12.54 -0.81 -8.37
CA ASN A 195 13.00 -1.93 -9.20
C ASN A 195 13.97 -2.88 -8.47
N LEU A 196 13.68 -3.18 -7.19
CA LEU A 196 14.53 -4.04 -6.37
C LEU A 196 14.74 -5.40 -7.07
N GLY A 197 15.99 -5.86 -7.12
CA GLY A 197 16.36 -7.13 -7.76
C GLY A 197 16.10 -7.17 -9.27
N ALA A 198 15.87 -6.03 -9.92
CA ALA A 198 15.44 -5.95 -11.32
C ALA A 198 14.18 -6.81 -11.61
N GLY A 199 13.32 -7.00 -10.61
CA GLY A 199 12.13 -7.83 -10.67
C GLY A 199 12.29 -9.24 -10.10
N ASP A 200 13.51 -9.77 -9.97
CA ASP A 200 13.73 -11.04 -9.26
C ASP A 200 14.00 -10.78 -7.78
N ILE A 201 13.03 -11.13 -6.94
CA ILE A 201 13.14 -10.97 -5.48
C ILE A 201 13.29 -12.31 -4.76
N THR A 202 13.60 -13.38 -5.50
CA THR A 202 13.83 -14.73 -4.98
C THR A 202 14.81 -14.71 -3.80
N GLY A 203 14.41 -15.27 -2.66
CA GLY A 203 15.28 -15.41 -1.49
C GLY A 203 15.52 -14.12 -0.71
N LEU A 204 14.98 -12.98 -1.15
CA LEU A 204 15.22 -11.71 -0.48
C LEU A 204 14.47 -11.62 0.85
N ASN A 205 15.06 -10.83 1.74
CA ASN A 205 14.42 -10.37 2.96
C ASN A 205 14.05 -8.89 2.83
N LEU A 206 12.75 -8.60 2.86
CA LEU A 206 12.19 -7.30 2.58
C LEU A 206 11.85 -6.57 3.88
N ALA A 207 12.53 -5.44 4.11
CA ALA A 207 12.19 -4.51 5.19
C ALA A 207 10.84 -3.83 4.91
N PRO A 208 10.15 -3.27 5.92
CA PRO A 208 8.93 -2.51 5.72
C PRO A 208 9.13 -1.34 4.76
N GLY A 209 8.10 -0.97 4.01
CA GLY A 209 8.16 0.19 3.14
C GLY A 209 7.34 0.07 1.87
N LEU A 210 7.46 1.11 1.04
CA LEU A 210 6.82 1.20 -0.26
C LEU A 210 7.79 0.72 -1.34
N TYR A 211 7.38 -0.31 -2.07
CA TYR A 211 8.14 -0.89 -3.17
C TYR A 211 7.45 -0.60 -4.49
N LYS A 212 8.25 -0.36 -5.54
CA LYS A 212 7.74 -0.15 -6.89
C LYS A 212 8.59 -0.87 -7.93
N TRP A 213 7.93 -1.63 -8.80
CA TRP A 213 8.51 -2.21 -10.01
C TRP A 213 7.78 -1.69 -11.25
N GLY A 214 8.53 -1.38 -12.31
CA GLY A 214 7.99 -1.05 -13.63
C GLY A 214 7.67 -2.28 -14.50
N THR A 215 7.83 -3.47 -13.95
CA THR A 215 7.68 -4.79 -14.59
C THR A 215 7.13 -5.79 -13.59
N GLY A 216 6.71 -6.96 -14.08
CA GLY A 216 6.39 -8.10 -13.24
C GLY A 216 7.57 -8.55 -12.36
N ILE A 217 7.25 -9.25 -11.29
CA ILE A 217 8.22 -9.83 -10.36
C ILE A 217 8.34 -11.35 -10.49
N LEU A 218 9.51 -11.89 -10.20
CA LEU A 218 9.79 -13.32 -10.11
C LEU A 218 10.05 -13.71 -8.66
N ILE A 219 9.38 -14.79 -8.23
CA ILE A 219 9.57 -15.42 -6.92
C ILE A 219 9.70 -16.93 -7.15
N SER A 220 10.93 -17.45 -7.13
CA SER A 220 11.21 -18.88 -7.36
C SER A 220 11.52 -19.66 -6.07
N SER A 221 11.71 -18.95 -4.96
CA SER A 221 11.85 -19.49 -3.60
C SER A 221 11.23 -18.53 -2.59
N ALA A 222 11.26 -18.87 -1.30
CA ALA A 222 10.71 -18.02 -0.25
C ALA A 222 11.26 -16.60 -0.29
N VAL A 223 10.36 -15.63 -0.08
CA VAL A 223 10.67 -14.24 0.23
C VAL A 223 10.24 -14.02 1.68
N THR A 224 11.07 -13.36 2.46
CA THR A 224 10.77 -13.08 3.88
C THR A 224 10.41 -11.62 4.03
N LEU A 225 9.33 -11.30 4.75
CA LEU A 225 9.04 -9.95 5.21
C LEU A 225 9.56 -9.83 6.65
N THR A 226 10.54 -8.96 6.89
CA THR A 226 11.11 -8.76 8.22
C THR A 226 10.77 -7.38 8.74
N GLY A 227 9.91 -7.33 9.75
CA GLY A 227 9.57 -6.13 10.50
C GLY A 227 8.77 -6.46 11.76
N GLY A 228 8.37 -5.43 12.48
CA GLY A 228 7.51 -5.53 13.66
C GLY A 228 6.04 -5.76 13.33
N PRO A 229 5.20 -5.99 14.36
CA PRO A 229 3.78 -6.35 14.18
C PRO A 229 2.90 -5.23 13.59
N ASN A 230 3.39 -3.99 13.55
CA ASN A 230 2.67 -2.82 13.04
C ASN A 230 3.31 -2.23 11.78
N ASP A 231 4.34 -2.90 11.24
CA ASP A 231 5.04 -2.44 10.05
C ASP A 231 4.21 -2.74 8.79
N ILE A 232 4.38 -1.89 7.77
CA ILE A 232 3.55 -1.90 6.57
C ILE A 232 4.43 -2.14 5.35
N TRP A 233 3.95 -3.00 4.45
CA TRP A 233 4.50 -3.22 3.13
C TRP A 233 3.44 -2.90 2.08
N ILE A 234 3.81 -2.11 1.07
CA ILE A 234 2.99 -1.91 -0.12
C ILE A 234 3.85 -2.20 -1.33
N PHE A 235 3.40 -3.14 -2.17
CA PHE A 235 4.09 -3.58 -3.36
C PHE A 235 3.33 -3.08 -4.59
N GLN A 236 3.89 -2.12 -5.33
CA GLN A 236 3.36 -1.65 -6.61
C GLN A 236 4.06 -2.40 -7.75
N ILE A 237 3.30 -3.19 -8.51
CA ILE A 237 3.81 -4.01 -9.62
C ILE A 237 3.02 -3.60 -10.87
N ALA A 238 3.73 -3.24 -11.94
CA ALA A 238 3.16 -2.77 -13.20
C ALA A 238 2.81 -3.91 -14.17
#